data_AF-A0A7C4U8G1-F1
#
_entry.id   AF-A0A7C4U8G1-F1
#
_cell.length_a   1.000
_cell.length_b   1.000
_cell.length_c   1.000
_cell.angle_alpha   90.00
_cell.angle_beta   90.00
_cell.angle_gamma   90.00
#
_symmetry.space_group_name_H-M   'P 1'
#
loop_
_entity.id
_entity.type
_entity.pdbx_description
1 polymer ?
#
loop_
_entity_poly.entity_id
_entity_poly.type
_entity_poly.pdbx_seq_one_letter_code
_entity_poly.pdbx_strand_id
1 'polypeptide(L)' 'AISGESAVELAIPWSNFGITPSAQMTIGFDIGNNDDDNGSVRDGQKVWKGTVDNYRNTSAFGDLWLAP' A
#
# COMPACT_ATOMS: atom_id res chain seq x y z
N ALA A 1 19.78 -17.45 -10.40
CA ALA A 1 18.95 -16.46 -9.69
C ALA A 1 19.32 -15.09 -10.24
N ILE A 2 18.36 -14.38 -10.82
CA ILE A 2 18.58 -12.97 -11.17
C ILE A 2 18.42 -12.20 -9.86
N SER A 3 19.51 -11.59 -9.40
CA SER A 3 19.47 -10.63 -8.30
C SER A 3 18.89 -9.33 -8.85
N GLY A 4 17.57 -9.22 -8.90
CA GLY A 4 16.87 -8.03 -9.37
C GLY A 4 16.07 -7.41 -8.25
N GLU A 5 16.69 -6.51 -7.49
CA GLU A 5 15.95 -5.63 -6.59
C GLU A 5 15.31 -4.53 -7.43
N SER A 6 13.97 -4.44 -7.41
CA SER A 6 13.23 -3.36 -8.05
C SER A 6 12.78 -2.38 -6.98
N ALA A 7 13.14 -1.11 -7.14
CA ALA A 7 12.65 -0.03 -6.28
C ALA A 7 11.48 0.69 -6.96
N VAL A 8 10.46 1.02 -6.18
CA VAL A 8 9.30 1.80 -6.64
C VAL A 8 9.20 3.06 -5.80
N GLU A 9 9.13 4.21 -6.47
CA GLU A 9 8.86 5.52 -5.86
C GLU A 9 7.53 6.04 -6.40
N LEU A 10 6.65 6.49 -5.51
CA LEU A 10 5.31 6.98 -5.86
C LEU A 10 5.04 8.32 -5.20
N ALA A 11 4.37 9.21 -5.94
CA ALA A 11 3.75 10.42 -5.42
C ALA A 11 2.26 10.38 -5.75
N ILE A 12 1.41 10.39 -4.72
CA ILE A 12 -0.04 10.40 -4.87
C ILE A 12 -0.56 11.77 -4.40
N PRO A 13 -1.04 12.64 -5.31
CA PRO A 13 -1.54 13.96 -4.95
C PRO A 13 -2.77 13.90 -4.02
N TRP A 14 -2.76 14.70 -2.95
CA TRP A 14 -3.91 14.82 -2.04
C TRP A 14 -5.19 15.32 -2.72
N SER A 15 -5.04 16.11 -3.79
CA SER A 15 -6.15 16.57 -4.62
C SER A 15 -6.98 15.42 -5.21
N ASN A 16 -6.39 14.23 -5.39
CA ASN A 16 -7.10 13.06 -5.90
C ASN A 16 -8.15 12.52 -4.91
N PHE A 17 -8.01 12.84 -3.63
CA PHE A 17 -8.92 12.41 -2.57
C PHE A 17 -9.92 13.49 -2.15
N GLY A 18 -9.77 14.72 -2.65
CA GLY A 18 -10.59 15.86 -2.23
C GLY A 18 -10.39 16.26 -0.77
N ILE A 19 -9.24 15.92 -0.17
CA ILE A 19 -8.89 16.26 1.21
C ILE A 19 -7.68 17.18 1.25
N THR A 20 -7.66 18.09 2.22
CA THR A 20 -6.46 18.86 2.57
C THR A 20 -5.77 18.15 3.73
N PRO A 21 -4.52 17.67 3.56
CA PRO A 21 -3.79 17.05 4.65
C PRO A 21 -3.46 18.10 5.72
N SER A 22 -3.38 17.68 6.98
CA SER A 22 -2.83 18.50 8.06
C SER A 22 -1.75 17.73 8.78
N ALA A 23 -0.81 18.46 9.39
CA ALA A 23 0.12 17.88 10.34
C ALA A 23 -0.65 17.09 11.41
N GLN A 24 -0.08 15.96 11.81
CA GLN A 24 -0.62 15.05 12.82
C GLN A 24 -1.93 14.36 12.45
N MET A 25 -2.41 14.51 11.21
CA MET A 25 -3.54 13.72 10.70
C MET A 25 -3.19 12.24 10.69
N THR A 26 -4.14 11.39 11.08
CA THR A 26 -4.01 9.93 10.92
C THR A 26 -4.86 9.47 9.75
N ILE A 27 -4.28 8.68 8.86
CA ILE A 27 -4.98 8.07 7.73
C ILE A 27 -4.86 6.54 7.78
N GLY A 28 -5.88 5.86 7.25
CA GLY A 28 -5.76 4.44 6.95
C GLY A 28 -4.79 4.23 5.78
N PHE A 29 -3.78 3.37 5.96
CA PHE A 29 -2.77 3.10 4.96
C PHE A 29 -2.40 1.61 4.91
N ASP A 30 -2.07 1.13 3.71
CA ASP A 30 -1.46 -0.18 3.48
C ASP A 30 -0.68 -0.20 2.17
N ILE A 31 0.33 -1.08 2.10
CA ILE A 31 1.05 -1.41 0.86
C ILE A 31 1.01 -2.92 0.70
N GLY A 32 0.53 -3.39 -0.46
CA GLY A 32 0.57 -4.79 -0.86
C GLY A 32 1.62 -5.05 -1.93
N ASN A 33 2.44 -6.08 -1.74
CA ASN A 33 3.34 -6.62 -2.77
C ASN A 33 2.76 -7.95 -3.27
N ASN A 34 2.43 -8.00 -4.56
CA ASN A 34 1.92 -9.20 -5.22
C ASN A 34 3.06 -9.92 -5.94
N ASP A 35 3.09 -11.23 -5.79
CA ASP A 35 4.04 -12.12 -6.45
C ASP A 35 3.30 -13.00 -7.46
N ASP A 36 3.91 -13.15 -8.63
CA ASP A 36 3.40 -13.96 -9.76
C ASP A 36 4.62 -14.54 -10.49
N ASP A 37 4.78 -15.86 -10.37
CA ASP A 37 5.94 -16.59 -10.88
C ASP A 37 5.76 -17.01 -12.35
N ASN A 38 4.52 -17.01 -12.84
CA ASN A 38 4.16 -17.67 -14.08
C ASN A 38 3.39 -16.79 -15.08
N GLY A 39 3.12 -15.53 -14.72
CA GLY A 39 2.44 -14.55 -15.57
C GLY A 39 0.93 -14.77 -15.67
N SER A 40 0.32 -15.43 -14.68
CA SER A 40 -1.11 -15.73 -14.64
C SER A 40 -1.80 -14.91 -13.54
N VAL A 41 -2.44 -15.60 -12.59
CA VAL A 41 -2.98 -15.01 -11.37
C VAL A 41 -1.88 -14.85 -10.34
N ARG A 42 -2.10 -13.96 -9.38
CA ARG A 42 -1.24 -13.79 -8.22
C ARG A 42 -1.05 -15.11 -7.45
N ASP A 43 0.21 -15.54 -7.32
CA ASP A 43 0.61 -16.71 -6.53
C ASP A 43 0.80 -16.37 -5.04
N GLY A 44 1.24 -15.13 -4.75
CA GLY A 44 1.51 -14.67 -3.39
C GLY A 44 1.17 -13.20 -3.16
N GLN A 45 0.88 -12.84 -1.90
CA GLN A 45 0.78 -11.44 -1.48
C GLN A 45 1.40 -11.26 -0.10
N LYS A 46 2.15 -10.17 0.08
CA LYS A 46 2.48 -9.61 1.39
C LYS A 46 1.85 -8.24 1.53
N VAL A 47 1.41 -7.92 2.73
CA VAL A 47 0.84 -6.61 3.08
C VAL A 47 1.59 -6.04 4.28
N TRP A 48 1.65 -4.72 4.38
CA TRP A 48 2.25 -4.06 5.54
C TRP A 48 1.43 -4.32 6.80
N LYS A 49 0.10 -4.20 6.71
CA LYS A 49 -0.80 -4.42 7.84
C LYS A 49 -2.09 -5.09 7.39
N GLY A 50 -2.74 -5.85 8.28
CA GLY A 50 -4.06 -6.40 8.00
C GLY A 50 -4.01 -7.74 7.30
N THR A 51 -4.80 -7.89 6.22
CA THR A 51 -5.00 -9.17 5.54
C THR A 51 -4.74 -9.05 4.04
N VAL A 52 -4.59 -10.19 3.36
CA VAL A 52 -4.44 -10.20 1.89
C VAL A 52 -5.66 -9.65 1.14
N ASP A 53 -6.81 -9.50 1.81
CA ASP A 53 -8.05 -8.92 1.24
C ASP A 53 -8.15 -7.39 1.38
N ASN A 54 -7.10 -6.72 1.86
CA ASN A 54 -7.05 -5.27 2.02
C ASN A 54 -7.38 -4.47 0.75
N TYR A 55 -7.05 -5.02 -0.43
CA TYR A 55 -7.39 -4.43 -1.73
C TYR A 55 -8.90 -4.40 -2.02
N ARG A 56 -9.71 -5.16 -1.27
CA ARG A 56 -11.19 -5.18 -1.35
C ARG A 56 -11.84 -4.51 -0.15
N ASN A 57 -11.20 -4.55 1.01
CA ASN A 57 -11.75 -4.04 2.26
C ASN A 57 -10.70 -3.27 3.06
N THR A 58 -10.94 -1.99 3.28
CA THR A 58 -10.02 -1.10 3.99
C THR A 58 -10.07 -1.23 5.52
N SER A 59 -10.99 -2.01 6.08
CA SER A 59 -11.20 -2.11 7.53
C SER A 59 -10.00 -2.66 8.32
N ALA A 60 -9.04 -3.29 7.63
CA ALA A 60 -7.84 -3.87 8.23
C ALA A 60 -6.56 -3.06 7.94
N PHE A 61 -6.68 -1.87 7.33
CA PHE A 61 -5.56 -0.97 7.11
C PHE A 61 -4.90 -0.57 8.44
N GLY A 62 -3.62 -0.23 8.38
CA GLY A 62 -2.92 0.38 9.51
C GLY A 62 -3.19 1.86 9.61
N ASP A 63 -2.82 2.43 10.74
CA ASP A 63 -2.84 3.87 10.97
C ASP A 63 -1.48 4.46 10.57
N LEU A 64 -1.47 5.36 9.60
CA LEU A 64 -0.33 6.19 9.26
C LEU A 64 -0.54 7.60 9.82
N TRP A 65 0.29 7.96 10.78
CA TRP A 65 0.33 9.30 11.36
C TRP A 65 1.24 10.20 10.53
N LEU A 66 0.69 11.30 10.00
CA LEU A 66 1.44 12.30 9.27
C LEU A 66 2.20 13.17 10.27
N ALA A 67 3.51 13.01 10.35
CA ALA A 67 4.35 13.72 11.30
C ALA A 67 4.25 15.27 11.15
N PRO A 68 4.66 16.05 12.17
CA PRO A 68 4.64 17.51 12.14
C PRO A 68 5.41 18.14 10.98
#